data_AF-A0A9P0NVH9-F1
#
_entry.id   AF-A0A9P0NVH9-F1
#
_cell.length_a   1.000
_cell.length_b   1.000
_cell.length_c   1.000
_cell.angle_alpha   90.00
_cell.angle_beta   90.00
_cell.angle_gamma   90.00
#
_symmetry.space_group_name_H-M   'P 1'
#
loop_
_entity.id
_entity.type
_entity.pdbx_description
1 polymer ?
#
loop_
_entity_poly.entity_id
_entity_poly.type
_entity_poly.pdbx_seq_one_letter_code
_entity_poly.pdbx_strand_id
1 'polypeptide(L)'
;MKKEYPLVVEGDWKKIEAELMKSRVGPKIIDHYFLYAHKGKIKIFIYLVFLGFILNKSSLIQSSRQCILDMPSVASKAFREPESCEFCEHTKEVDKVTNISPNEFLEFYSKPFRPVVVADGATNWSALQTFSFNFFKELHQKVQLDKSEVKNCQFFPYKTDFKYLSEVFNMSESRANLEPGEKPWYVGWSNCNENSGKVLQQYYSKPYFLGNNSEDIALSWIFMGGPGFGAQMHIVSKL
;
A
#
# COMPACT_ATOMS: atom_id res chain seq x y z
N MET A 1 -24.59 61.35 -62.85
CA MET A 1 -25.98 60.86 -62.79
C MET A 1 -26.36 60.58 -61.34
N LYS A 2 -27.12 61.49 -60.73
CA LYS A 2 -27.96 61.22 -59.55
C LYS A 2 -29.39 61.04 -60.07
N LYS A 3 -30.08 60.01 -59.60
CA LYS A 3 -31.55 59.98 -59.49
C LYS A 3 -31.90 59.25 -58.19
N GLU A 4 -32.46 60.00 -57.26
CA GLU A 4 -33.21 59.51 -56.09
C GLU A 4 -34.58 58.98 -56.52
N TYR A 5 -35.17 58.07 -55.73
CA TYR A 5 -36.48 58.23 -55.05
C TYR A 5 -36.75 56.99 -54.14
N PRO A 6 -37.63 57.09 -53.12
CA PRO A 6 -37.43 56.57 -51.75
C PRO A 6 -38.56 55.61 -51.32
N LEU A 7 -38.66 55.32 -49.99
CA LEU A 7 -39.74 54.70 -49.18
C LEU A 7 -39.18 53.48 -48.41
N VAL A 8 -38.71 53.62 -47.17
CA VAL A 8 -39.48 53.77 -45.93
C VAL A 8 -40.65 52.78 -45.84
N VAL A 9 -40.39 51.62 -45.25
CA VAL A 9 -41.35 50.98 -44.34
C VAL A 9 -40.62 50.73 -43.04
N GLU A 10 -40.64 51.76 -42.21
CA GLU A 10 -40.28 51.69 -40.80
C GLU A 10 -41.39 50.91 -40.09
N GLY A 11 -41.27 49.58 -40.16
CA GLY A 11 -42.13 48.65 -39.44
C GLY A 11 -41.67 48.59 -37.99
N ASP A 12 -42.41 49.25 -37.11
CA ASP A 12 -42.21 49.21 -35.67
C ASP A 12 -42.28 47.74 -35.17
N TRP A 13 -41.13 47.12 -34.93
CA TRP A 13 -41.02 45.76 -34.43
C TRP A 13 -41.79 45.56 -33.12
N LYS A 14 -41.95 46.62 -32.31
CA LYS A 14 -42.76 46.56 -31.08
C LYS A 14 -44.25 46.43 -31.37
N LYS A 15 -44.72 46.91 -32.53
CA LYS A 15 -46.10 46.76 -32.98
C LYS A 15 -46.40 45.34 -33.45
N ILE A 16 -45.45 44.69 -34.13
CA ILE A 16 -45.51 43.27 -34.50
C ILE A 16 -45.49 42.39 -33.24
N GLU A 17 -44.65 42.73 -32.26
CA GLU A 17 -44.55 42.04 -30.97
C GLU A 17 -45.83 42.17 -30.14
N ALA A 18 -46.45 43.36 -30.14
CA ALA A 18 -47.73 43.63 -29.47
C ALA A 18 -48.92 42.90 -30.12
N GLU A 19 -48.92 42.69 -31.44
CA GLU A 19 -49.96 41.90 -32.12
C GLU A 19 -49.78 40.39 -31.91
N LEU A 20 -48.55 39.89 -31.89
CA LEU A 20 -48.26 38.48 -31.57
C LEU A 20 -48.69 38.12 -30.14
N MET A 21 -48.51 39.03 -29.18
CA MET A 21 -48.97 38.90 -27.78
C MET A 21 -50.50 38.95 -27.63
N LYS A 22 -51.24 39.53 -28.58
CA LYS A 22 -52.72 39.51 -28.60
C LYS A 22 -53.30 38.23 -29.19
N SER A 23 -52.50 37.42 -29.88
CA SER A 23 -52.93 36.13 -30.42
C SER A 23 -52.90 35.05 -29.33
N ARG A 24 -53.88 34.11 -29.35
CA ARG A 24 -53.90 32.91 -28.46
C ARG A 24 -52.71 31.95 -28.67
N VAL A 25 -51.76 32.29 -29.54
CA VAL A 25 -50.64 31.44 -29.95
C VAL A 25 -49.32 31.92 -29.31
N GLY A 26 -49.20 33.21 -28.96
CA GLY A 26 -47.99 33.80 -28.35
C GLY A 26 -47.52 33.10 -27.06
N PRO A 27 -48.40 32.86 -26.06
CA PRO A 27 -48.03 32.17 -24.83
C PRO A 27 -47.54 30.74 -25.08
N LYS A 28 -48.17 30.04 -26.04
CA LYS A 28 -47.81 28.66 -26.39
C LYS A 28 -46.43 28.55 -27.04
N ILE A 29 -46.02 29.53 -27.85
CA ILE A 29 -44.69 29.54 -28.49
C ILE A 29 -43.60 29.88 -27.47
N ILE A 30 -43.87 30.83 -26.56
CA ILE A 30 -42.93 31.18 -25.49
C ILE A 30 -42.75 30.00 -24.53
N ASP A 31 -43.84 29.33 -24.12
CA ASP A 31 -43.76 28.12 -23.29
C ASP A 31 -43.02 26.99 -24.02
N HIS A 32 -43.20 26.83 -25.33
CA HIS A 32 -42.46 25.82 -26.10
C HIS A 32 -40.97 26.13 -26.18
N TYR A 33 -40.58 27.38 -26.40
CA TYR A 33 -39.18 27.82 -26.40
C TYR A 33 -38.56 27.71 -25.00
N PHE A 34 -39.29 28.06 -23.95
CA PHE A 34 -38.84 27.91 -22.57
C PHE A 34 -38.65 26.45 -22.18
N LEU A 35 -39.60 25.57 -22.53
CA LEU A 35 -39.51 24.13 -22.30
C LEU A 35 -38.41 23.48 -23.15
N TYR A 36 -38.19 23.93 -24.39
CA TYR A 36 -37.14 23.42 -25.27
C TYR A 36 -35.75 23.87 -24.79
N ALA A 37 -35.60 25.13 -24.39
CA ALA A 37 -34.38 25.68 -23.79
C ALA A 37 -34.06 25.03 -22.43
N HIS A 38 -35.07 24.77 -21.59
CA HIS A 38 -34.89 24.05 -20.33
C HIS A 38 -34.59 22.56 -20.53
N LYS A 39 -35.18 21.88 -21.52
CA LYS A 39 -34.83 20.48 -21.84
C LYS A 39 -33.36 20.34 -22.24
N GLY A 40 -32.83 21.27 -23.03
CA GLY A 40 -31.41 21.31 -23.38
C GLY A 40 -30.51 21.51 -22.15
N LYS A 41 -30.85 22.48 -21.29
CA LYS A 41 -30.11 22.77 -20.05
C LYS A 41 -30.20 21.63 -19.03
N ILE A 42 -31.34 20.96 -18.89
CA ILE A 42 -31.53 19.80 -18.01
C ILE A 42 -30.71 18.61 -18.51
N LYS A 43 -30.71 18.33 -19.83
CA LYS A 43 -29.87 17.28 -20.39
C LYS A 43 -28.38 17.57 -20.15
N ILE A 44 -27.93 18.80 -20.39
CA ILE A 44 -26.54 19.20 -20.12
C ILE A 44 -26.21 19.05 -18.63
N PHE A 45 -27.09 19.48 -17.74
CA PHE A 45 -26.91 19.31 -16.30
C PHE A 45 -26.82 17.84 -15.89
N ILE A 46 -27.69 16.97 -16.42
CA ILE A 46 -27.63 15.52 -16.18
C ILE A 46 -26.31 14.94 -16.70
N TYR A 47 -25.88 15.32 -17.91
CA TYR A 47 -24.58 14.89 -18.47
C TYR A 47 -23.41 15.36 -17.61
N LEU A 48 -23.44 16.59 -17.09
CA LEU A 48 -22.39 17.13 -16.22
C LEU A 48 -22.38 16.46 -14.84
N VAL A 49 -23.54 16.13 -14.26
CA VAL A 49 -23.63 15.36 -13.01
C VAL A 49 -23.13 13.94 -13.23
N PHE A 50 -23.49 13.30 -14.34
CA PHE A 50 -23.03 11.96 -14.66
C PHE A 50 -21.52 11.95 -14.93
N LEU A 51 -21.01 12.91 -15.70
CA LEU A 51 -19.57 13.07 -15.94
C LEU A 51 -18.83 13.37 -14.63
N GLY A 52 -19.36 14.24 -13.77
CA GLY A 52 -18.80 14.52 -12.44
C GLY A 52 -18.80 13.28 -11.54
N PHE A 53 -19.83 12.45 -11.60
CA PHE A 53 -19.90 11.18 -10.87
C PHE A 53 -18.86 10.18 -11.39
N ILE A 54 -18.68 10.08 -12.71
CA ILE A 54 -17.64 9.25 -13.33
C ILE A 54 -16.24 9.76 -12.97
N LEU A 55 -16.01 11.08 -13.00
CA LEU A 55 -14.72 11.68 -12.65
C LEU A 55 -14.39 11.55 -11.14
N ASN A 56 -15.40 11.63 -10.27
CA ASN A 56 -15.26 11.38 -8.83
C ASN A 56 -15.04 9.88 -8.53
N LYS A 57 -15.66 8.99 -9.30
CA LYS A 57 -15.35 7.55 -9.22
C LYS A 57 -13.98 7.22 -9.80
N SER A 58 -13.50 7.95 -10.82
CA SER A 58 -12.16 7.72 -11.37
C SER A 58 -11.05 8.15 -10.41
N SER A 59 -11.26 9.21 -9.60
CA SER A 59 -10.32 9.54 -8.52
C SER A 59 -10.32 8.48 -7.41
N LEU A 60 -11.44 7.79 -7.19
CA LEU A 60 -11.53 6.58 -6.35
C LEU A 60 -10.83 5.36 -6.98
N ILE A 61 -10.89 5.20 -8.32
CA ILE A 61 -10.21 4.12 -9.07
C ILE A 61 -8.69 4.31 -9.09
N GLN A 62 -8.19 5.53 -8.91
CA GLN A 62 -6.76 5.84 -8.92
C GLN A 62 -6.06 5.62 -7.56
N SER A 63 -6.72 4.99 -6.59
CA SER A 63 -6.16 4.78 -5.25
C SER A 63 -5.37 3.47 -5.10
N SER A 64 -5.55 2.48 -5.98
CA SER A 64 -4.72 1.26 -6.00
C SER A 64 -3.69 1.36 -7.14
N ARG A 65 -2.44 1.70 -6.80
CA ARG A 65 -1.35 1.88 -7.77
C ARG A 65 -0.94 0.59 -8.53
N GLN A 66 -1.70 -0.50 -8.50
CA GLN A 66 -1.30 -1.77 -9.12
C GLN A 66 -2.41 -2.54 -9.87
N CYS A 67 -3.71 -2.34 -9.63
CA CYS A 67 -4.76 -3.14 -10.30
C CYS A 67 -6.07 -2.35 -10.55
N ILE A 68 -6.66 -2.54 -11.75
CA ILE A 68 -7.98 -1.98 -12.15
C ILE A 68 -9.14 -2.71 -11.41
N LEU A 69 -8.95 -4.00 -11.12
CA LEU A 69 -9.87 -4.83 -10.36
C LEU A 69 -9.05 -5.62 -9.34
N ASP A 70 -9.40 -5.51 -8.07
CA ASP A 70 -8.81 -6.34 -7.03
C ASP A 70 -9.36 -7.77 -7.16
N MET A 71 -8.47 -8.75 -7.19
CA MET A 71 -8.86 -10.16 -7.24
C MET A 71 -9.54 -10.54 -5.93
N PRO A 72 -10.79 -11.05 -5.95
CA PRO A 72 -11.44 -11.55 -4.74
C PRO A 72 -10.61 -12.66 -4.10
N SER A 73 -10.50 -12.67 -2.77
CA SER A 73 -9.69 -13.65 -2.03
C SER A 73 -10.12 -15.11 -2.21
N VAL A 74 -11.37 -15.33 -2.64
CA VAL A 74 -11.88 -16.66 -3.00
C VAL A 74 -11.36 -17.08 -4.38
N ALA A 75 -11.32 -16.15 -5.33
CA ALA A 75 -10.82 -16.41 -6.67
C ALA A 75 -9.31 -16.67 -6.67
N SER A 76 -8.53 -15.93 -5.87
CA SER A 76 -7.08 -16.19 -5.74
C SER A 76 -6.75 -17.57 -5.18
N LYS A 77 -7.63 -18.15 -4.36
CA LYS A 77 -7.49 -19.53 -3.87
C LYS A 77 -7.89 -20.56 -4.93
N ALA A 78 -8.88 -20.27 -5.76
CA ALA A 78 -9.36 -21.18 -6.81
C ALA A 78 -8.32 -21.38 -7.93
N PHE A 79 -7.46 -20.39 -8.17
CA PHE A 79 -6.37 -20.48 -9.15
C PHE A 79 -5.03 -20.91 -8.55
N ARG A 80 -4.98 -21.24 -7.25
CA ARG A 80 -3.78 -21.82 -6.64
C ARG A 80 -3.67 -23.29 -7.06
N GLU A 81 -2.51 -23.69 -7.54
CA GLU A 81 -2.25 -25.10 -7.86
C GLU A 81 -2.43 -25.98 -6.61
N PRO A 82 -2.96 -27.20 -6.74
CA PRO A 82 -3.03 -28.13 -5.62
C PRO A 82 -1.64 -28.43 -5.10
N GLU A 83 -1.39 -28.12 -3.83
CA GLU A 83 -0.12 -28.42 -3.16
C GLU A 83 -0.10 -29.90 -2.75
N SER A 84 0.95 -30.64 -3.10
CA SER A 84 1.17 -31.99 -2.57
C SER A 84 1.74 -31.91 -1.16
N CYS A 85 1.19 -32.66 -0.21
CA CYS A 85 1.73 -32.76 1.14
C CYS A 85 2.94 -33.72 1.26
N GLU A 86 3.38 -34.35 0.17
CA GLU A 86 4.45 -35.35 0.18
C GLU A 86 5.75 -34.84 0.83
N PHE A 87 6.09 -33.57 0.63
CA PHE A 87 7.29 -32.95 1.21
C PHE A 87 7.23 -32.79 2.75
N CYS A 88 6.03 -32.84 3.35
CA CYS A 88 5.83 -32.62 4.78
C CYS A 88 5.17 -33.80 5.52
N GLU A 89 4.66 -34.81 4.81
CA GLU A 89 3.91 -35.94 5.37
C GLU A 89 4.68 -36.69 6.48
N HIS A 90 6.00 -36.79 6.34
CA HIS A 90 6.86 -37.52 7.27
C HIS A 90 7.64 -36.61 8.23
N THR A 91 7.43 -35.30 8.16
CA THR A 91 8.15 -34.32 8.98
C THR A 91 7.53 -34.23 10.37
N LYS A 92 8.09 -34.98 11.31
CA LYS A 92 7.64 -35.00 12.72
C LYS A 92 8.36 -33.98 13.60
N GLU A 93 9.56 -33.60 13.21
CA GLU A 93 10.41 -32.65 13.93
C GLU A 93 11.25 -31.82 12.96
N VAL A 94 11.84 -30.75 13.48
CA VAL A 94 12.75 -29.89 12.72
C VAL A 94 14.19 -30.27 13.09
N ASP A 95 14.94 -30.70 12.08
CA ASP A 95 16.34 -31.09 12.23
C ASP A 95 17.18 -29.91 12.78
N LYS A 96 18.19 -30.24 13.59
CA LYS A 96 19.17 -29.28 14.11
C LYS A 96 20.56 -29.70 13.67
N VAL A 97 21.26 -28.83 12.95
CA VAL A 97 22.58 -29.10 12.40
C VAL A 97 23.57 -27.99 12.77
N THR A 98 24.85 -28.31 12.66
CA THR A 98 25.97 -27.38 12.83
C THR A 98 27.04 -27.70 11.78
N ASN A 99 27.85 -26.71 11.41
CA ASN A 99 28.95 -26.83 10.46
C ASN A 99 28.55 -27.51 9.13
N ILE A 100 27.36 -27.17 8.62
CA ILE A 100 26.82 -27.74 7.37
C ILE A 100 27.37 -27.00 6.15
N SER A 101 27.87 -27.72 5.14
CA SER A 101 28.34 -27.04 3.93
C SER A 101 27.19 -26.44 3.12
N PRO A 102 27.43 -25.39 2.30
CA PRO A 102 26.41 -24.84 1.42
C PRO A 102 25.76 -25.87 0.47
N ASN A 103 26.53 -26.85 0.02
CA ASN A 103 26.04 -27.91 -0.86
C ASN A 103 25.10 -28.86 -0.11
N GLU A 104 25.48 -29.31 1.10
CA GLU A 104 24.61 -30.15 1.93
C GLU A 104 23.33 -29.42 2.32
N PHE A 105 23.41 -28.13 2.67
CA PHE A 105 22.24 -27.32 2.97
C PHE A 105 21.30 -27.22 1.76
N LEU A 106 21.86 -26.99 0.56
CA LEU A 106 21.10 -26.90 -0.67
C LEU A 106 20.40 -28.22 -1.02
N GLU A 107 21.14 -29.34 -1.03
CA GLU A 107 20.62 -30.64 -1.45
C GLU A 107 19.64 -31.25 -0.45
N PHE A 108 19.93 -31.17 0.85
CA PHE A 108 19.14 -31.89 1.86
C PHE A 108 18.00 -31.08 2.47
N TYR A 109 18.05 -29.74 2.38
CA TYR A 109 17.05 -28.88 3.03
C TYR A 109 16.39 -27.89 2.07
N SER A 110 17.16 -27.11 1.31
CA SER A 110 16.57 -26.06 0.47
C SER A 110 15.80 -26.60 -0.75
N LYS A 111 16.36 -27.57 -1.49
CA LYS A 111 15.70 -28.18 -2.66
C LYS A 111 14.46 -29.00 -2.31
N PRO A 112 14.48 -29.88 -1.29
CA PRO A 112 13.29 -30.68 -0.92
C PRO A 112 12.29 -29.91 -0.04
N PHE A 113 12.50 -28.62 0.21
CA PHE A 113 11.65 -27.79 1.08
C PHE A 113 11.51 -28.33 2.52
N ARG A 114 12.59 -28.89 3.07
CA ARG A 114 12.62 -29.44 4.42
C ARG A 114 13.10 -28.38 5.43
N PRO A 115 12.37 -28.14 6.53
CA PRO A 115 12.79 -27.18 7.55
C PRO A 115 14.00 -27.68 8.32
N VAL A 116 14.90 -26.77 8.69
CA VAL A 116 16.10 -27.05 9.48
C VAL A 116 16.50 -25.84 10.33
N VAL A 117 17.07 -26.09 11.50
CA VAL A 117 17.74 -25.09 12.33
C VAL A 117 19.24 -25.30 12.22
N VAL A 118 19.96 -24.30 11.68
CA VAL A 118 21.43 -24.27 11.68
C VAL A 118 21.89 -23.52 12.93
N ALA A 119 22.24 -24.27 13.98
CA ALA A 119 22.44 -23.72 15.32
C ALA A 119 23.63 -22.76 15.44
N ASP A 120 24.63 -22.91 14.56
CA ASP A 120 25.84 -22.08 14.50
C ASP A 120 25.79 -21.03 13.37
N GLY A 121 24.62 -20.82 12.75
CA GLY A 121 24.45 -19.95 11.59
C GLY A 121 24.77 -18.47 11.82
N ALA A 122 24.64 -18.01 13.06
CA ALA A 122 24.84 -16.62 13.46
C ALA A 122 25.98 -16.43 14.48
N THR A 123 26.81 -17.45 14.74
CA THR A 123 27.82 -17.44 15.81
C THR A 123 28.82 -16.27 15.69
N ASN A 124 29.11 -15.84 14.47
CA ASN A 124 30.08 -14.77 14.20
C ASN A 124 29.45 -13.37 14.11
N TRP A 125 28.15 -13.23 14.38
CA TRP A 125 27.48 -11.94 14.30
C TRP A 125 27.66 -11.16 15.60
N SER A 126 28.35 -10.01 15.53
CA SER A 126 28.46 -9.09 16.67
C SER A 126 27.10 -8.48 17.05
N ALA A 127 26.10 -8.59 16.18
CA ALA A 127 24.70 -8.26 16.47
C ALA A 127 24.19 -8.90 17.77
N LEU A 128 24.63 -10.11 18.11
CA LEU A 128 24.22 -10.80 19.34
C LEU A 128 24.60 -10.06 20.63
N GLN A 129 25.63 -9.21 20.58
CA GLN A 129 26.12 -8.44 21.72
C GLN A 129 25.71 -6.97 21.64
N THR A 130 25.45 -6.46 20.43
CA THR A 130 25.18 -5.03 20.20
C THR A 130 23.70 -4.69 20.08
N PHE A 131 22.92 -5.54 19.42
CA PHE A 131 21.53 -5.20 19.10
C PHE A 131 20.67 -5.23 20.35
N SER A 132 20.09 -4.07 20.66
CA SER A 132 19.24 -3.83 21.81
C SER A 132 18.18 -2.79 21.46
N PHE A 133 17.14 -2.67 22.28
CA PHE A 133 16.12 -1.64 22.10
C PHE A 133 16.74 -0.23 21.96
N ASN A 134 17.70 0.09 22.82
CA ASN A 134 18.39 1.39 22.82
C ASN A 134 19.21 1.60 21.54
N PHE A 135 19.93 0.58 21.08
CA PHE A 135 20.67 0.66 19.81
C PHE A 135 19.75 1.04 18.64
N PHE A 136 18.60 0.36 18.50
CA PHE A 136 17.66 0.65 17.42
C PHE A 136 16.97 2.02 17.59
N LYS A 137 16.66 2.42 18.83
CA LYS A 137 16.12 3.75 19.14
C LYS A 137 17.06 4.86 18.72
N GLU A 138 18.35 4.76 19.07
CA GLU A 138 19.37 5.74 18.68
C GLU A 138 19.59 5.78 17.16
N LEU A 139 19.65 4.61 16.51
CA LEU A 139 19.79 4.51 15.07
C LEU A 139 18.63 5.23 14.35
N HIS A 140 17.41 4.97 14.79
CA HIS A 140 16.21 5.58 14.23
C HIS A 140 16.15 7.11 14.46
N GLN A 141 16.61 7.61 15.61
CA GLN A 141 16.70 9.04 15.86
C GLN A 141 17.73 9.73 14.95
N LYS A 142 18.92 9.14 14.78
CA LYS A 142 19.97 9.65 13.89
C LYS A 142 19.48 9.76 12.45
N VAL A 143 18.72 8.78 12.00
CA VAL A 143 18.19 8.73 10.62
C VAL A 143 17.07 9.72 10.38
N GLN A 144 16.20 9.99 11.36
CA GLN A 144 15.19 11.06 11.22
C GLN A 144 15.81 12.45 11.07
N LEU A 145 16.97 12.70 11.66
CA LEU A 145 17.71 13.95 11.49
C LEU A 145 18.26 14.08 10.05
N ASP A 146 18.54 12.96 9.41
CA ASP A 146 19.00 12.85 8.04
C ASP A 146 17.80 12.59 7.10
N LYS A 147 17.13 13.68 6.67
CA LYS A 147 15.89 13.70 5.84
C LYS A 147 15.95 13.00 4.47
N SER A 148 16.92 12.10 4.26
CA SER A 148 16.91 11.10 3.19
C SER A 148 15.52 10.45 3.06
N GLU A 149 15.04 10.33 1.82
CA GLU A 149 13.67 9.90 1.50
C GLU A 149 13.33 8.55 2.16
N VAL A 150 12.54 8.58 3.24
CA VAL A 150 11.96 7.38 3.85
C VAL A 150 10.90 6.84 2.90
N LYS A 151 11.31 5.99 1.95
CA LYS A 151 10.41 5.29 1.02
C LYS A 151 9.56 4.28 1.80
N ASN A 152 8.24 4.30 1.61
CA ASN A 152 7.23 3.31 2.04
C ASN A 152 7.75 2.08 2.82
N CYS A 153 8.15 2.27 4.08
CA CYS A 153 8.65 1.21 4.94
C CYS A 153 7.47 0.45 5.52
N GLN A 154 7.57 -0.87 5.58
CA GLN A 154 6.53 -1.68 6.18
C GLN A 154 6.75 -1.76 7.69
N PHE A 155 5.67 -1.58 8.44
CA PHE A 155 5.62 -1.71 9.89
C PHE A 155 4.51 -2.69 10.26
N PHE A 156 4.85 -3.66 11.12
CA PHE A 156 3.97 -4.72 11.57
C PHE A 156 3.75 -4.58 13.09
N PRO A 157 2.62 -4.01 13.53
CA PRO A 157 2.39 -3.75 14.94
C PRO A 157 1.85 -4.96 15.73
N TYR A 158 1.84 -6.18 15.20
CA TYR A 158 1.26 -7.42 15.77
C TYR A 158 0.47 -7.27 17.10
N LYS A 159 -0.81 -6.88 17.01
CA LYS A 159 -1.74 -6.70 18.14
C LYS A 159 -1.30 -5.69 19.22
N THR A 160 -0.56 -4.66 18.84
CA THR A 160 -0.24 -3.51 19.70
C THR A 160 -1.10 -2.30 19.37
N ASP A 161 -1.02 -1.27 20.22
CA ASP A 161 -1.61 0.05 20.00
C ASP A 161 -0.73 0.99 19.14
N PHE A 162 0.43 0.51 18.68
CA PHE A 162 1.35 1.28 17.85
C PHE A 162 0.86 1.35 16.39
N LYS A 163 0.89 2.56 15.83
CA LYS A 163 0.67 2.87 14.41
C LYS A 163 1.97 3.06 13.65
N TYR A 164 3.00 3.58 14.33
CA TYR A 164 4.29 3.90 13.73
C TYR A 164 5.46 3.38 14.57
N LEU A 165 6.59 3.09 13.91
CA LEU A 165 7.82 2.67 14.58
C LEU A 165 8.34 3.74 15.57
N SER A 166 8.12 5.02 15.28
CA SER A 166 8.47 6.11 16.19
C SER A 166 7.78 6.02 17.55
N GLU A 167 6.54 5.53 17.59
CA GLU A 167 5.79 5.36 18.84
C GLU A 167 6.37 4.23 19.69
N VAL A 168 6.88 3.17 19.05
CA VAL A 168 7.60 2.08 19.72
C VAL A 168 8.83 2.66 20.44
N PHE A 169 9.65 3.45 19.76
CA PHE A 169 10.86 4.03 20.36
C PHE A 169 10.58 5.14 21.40
N ASN A 170 9.35 5.65 21.43
CA ASN A 170 8.88 6.63 22.42
C ASN A 170 8.08 6.01 23.58
N MET A 171 7.93 4.68 23.65
CA MET A 171 7.28 4.05 24.80
C MET A 171 8.08 4.23 26.10
N SER A 172 7.43 4.01 27.24
CA SER A 172 8.10 4.06 28.54
C SER A 172 9.18 2.99 28.66
N GLU A 173 10.21 3.29 29.46
CA GLU A 173 11.29 2.35 29.75
C GLU A 173 10.77 1.06 30.42
N SER A 174 9.81 1.19 31.35
CA SER A 174 9.12 0.05 31.98
C SER A 174 8.50 -0.88 30.95
N ARG A 175 7.80 -0.33 29.94
CA ARG A 175 7.17 -1.11 28.87
C ARG A 175 8.19 -1.73 27.93
N ALA A 176 9.24 -0.99 27.58
CA ALA A 176 10.34 -1.51 26.76
C ALA A 176 11.05 -2.69 27.45
N ASN A 177 11.19 -2.64 28.77
CA ASN A 177 11.76 -3.69 29.61
C ASN A 177 10.77 -4.82 29.96
N LEU A 178 9.53 -4.76 29.47
CA LEU A 178 8.49 -5.77 29.69
C LEU A 178 8.19 -6.00 31.17
N GLU A 179 8.22 -4.93 31.97
CA GLU A 179 7.96 -5.00 33.40
C GLU A 179 6.54 -5.51 33.70
N PRO A 180 6.33 -6.24 34.81
CA PRO A 180 5.00 -6.73 35.19
C PRO A 180 3.96 -5.61 35.29
N GLY A 181 2.81 -5.79 34.63
CA GLY A 181 1.72 -4.81 34.61
C GLY A 181 1.70 -3.91 33.38
N GLU A 182 2.78 -3.88 32.60
CA GLU A 182 2.83 -3.16 31.32
C GLU A 182 2.12 -3.92 30.19
N LYS A 183 1.71 -3.18 29.15
CA LYS A 183 1.12 -3.79 27.96
C LYS A 183 2.19 -4.55 27.16
N PRO A 184 1.96 -5.83 26.79
CA PRO A 184 2.89 -6.57 25.94
C PRO A 184 3.03 -5.90 24.58
N TRP A 185 4.15 -6.13 23.91
CA TRP A 185 4.39 -5.65 22.56
C TRP A 185 5.31 -6.58 21.80
N TYR A 186 5.03 -6.71 20.52
CA TYR A 186 5.87 -7.38 19.54
C TYR A 186 5.64 -6.70 18.20
N VAL A 187 6.71 -6.27 17.55
CA VAL A 187 6.64 -5.51 16.29
C VAL A 187 7.67 -6.01 15.30
N GLY A 188 7.40 -5.79 14.02
CA GLY A 188 8.36 -5.98 12.93
C GLY A 188 8.44 -4.76 12.03
N TRP A 189 9.56 -4.53 11.38
CA TRP A 189 9.68 -3.49 10.35
C TRP A 189 10.74 -3.82 9.31
N SER A 190 10.59 -3.28 8.09
CA SER A 190 11.67 -3.28 7.11
C SER A 190 12.59 -2.07 7.30
N ASN A 191 13.90 -2.33 7.23
CA ASN A 191 14.85 -1.25 7.09
C ASN A 191 14.90 -0.77 5.62
N CYS A 192 14.17 0.30 5.35
CA CYS A 192 14.06 0.98 4.05
C CYS A 192 15.07 2.13 3.86
N ASN A 193 15.83 2.48 4.92
CA ASN A 193 16.79 3.57 4.88
C ASN A 193 18.20 3.03 4.61
N GLU A 194 18.85 3.54 3.56
CA GLU A 194 20.18 3.09 3.14
C GLU A 194 21.26 3.34 4.20
N ASN A 195 21.20 4.48 4.91
CA ASN A 195 22.18 4.83 5.94
C ASN A 195 22.04 3.92 7.16
N SER A 196 20.81 3.69 7.63
CA SER A 196 20.54 2.65 8.63
C SER A 196 21.04 1.28 8.17
N GLY A 197 20.81 0.93 6.90
CA GLY A 197 21.18 -0.37 6.34
C GLY A 197 22.68 -0.60 6.39
N LYS A 198 23.47 0.40 5.99
CA LYS A 198 24.93 0.37 6.07
C LYS A 198 25.43 0.18 7.49
N VAL A 199 24.80 0.80 8.49
CA VAL A 199 25.17 0.59 9.90
C VAL A 199 24.82 -0.83 10.33
N LEU A 200 23.62 -1.32 10.04
CA LEU A 200 23.17 -2.66 10.44
C LEU A 200 24.03 -3.77 9.83
N GLN A 201 24.41 -3.64 8.56
CA GLN A 201 25.25 -4.61 7.84
C GLN A 201 26.68 -4.74 8.41
N GLN A 202 27.09 -3.88 9.34
CA GLN A 202 28.37 -4.04 10.05
C GLN A 202 28.32 -5.14 11.13
N TYR A 203 27.12 -5.54 11.57
CA TYR A 203 26.93 -6.40 12.74
C TYR A 203 26.55 -7.84 12.42
N TYR A 204 26.18 -8.12 11.17
CA TYR A 204 25.84 -9.45 10.70
C TYR A 204 26.27 -9.60 9.24
N SER A 205 26.37 -10.84 8.79
CA SER A 205 26.75 -11.18 7.44
C SER A 205 25.86 -12.30 6.91
N LYS A 206 25.94 -12.59 5.61
CA LYS A 206 25.27 -13.77 5.06
C LYS A 206 25.74 -15.03 5.81
N PRO A 207 24.82 -15.86 6.34
CA PRO A 207 25.20 -17.11 6.98
C PRO A 207 26.05 -18.00 6.06
N TYR A 208 27.06 -18.66 6.63
CA TYR A 208 28.07 -19.41 5.87
C TYR A 208 27.50 -20.57 5.04
N PHE A 209 26.36 -21.12 5.47
CA PHE A 209 25.69 -22.25 4.81
C PHE A 209 24.80 -21.82 3.63
N LEU A 210 24.62 -20.51 3.40
CA LEU A 210 23.89 -20.00 2.23
C LEU A 210 24.85 -19.87 1.03
N GLY A 211 24.49 -20.50 -0.08
CA GLY A 211 25.29 -20.47 -1.31
C GLY A 211 25.43 -19.07 -1.94
N ASN A 212 26.33 -18.94 -2.92
CA ASN A 212 26.56 -17.67 -3.64
C ASN A 212 25.36 -17.18 -4.44
N ASN A 213 24.47 -18.10 -4.84
CA ASN A 213 23.26 -17.76 -5.59
C ASN A 213 22.11 -17.30 -4.69
N SER A 214 22.32 -17.25 -3.37
CA SER A 214 21.33 -16.72 -2.43
C SER A 214 21.27 -15.20 -2.58
N GLU A 215 20.06 -14.66 -2.64
CA GLU A 215 19.83 -13.22 -2.74
C GLU A 215 20.57 -12.45 -1.63
N ASP A 216 21.11 -11.28 -1.97
CA ASP A 216 21.79 -10.40 -1.02
C ASP A 216 20.80 -9.81 -0.02
N ILE A 217 21.33 -9.42 1.15
CA ILE A 217 20.58 -8.92 2.31
C ILE A 217 20.18 -7.44 2.09
N ALA A 218 19.56 -7.13 0.95
CA ALA A 218 19.24 -5.77 0.55
C ALA A 218 18.22 -5.13 1.51
N LEU A 219 17.32 -5.93 2.11
CA LEU A 219 16.34 -5.47 3.08
C LEU A 219 16.39 -6.33 4.34
N SER A 220 16.88 -5.73 5.43
CA SER A 220 16.79 -6.34 6.76
C SER A 220 15.39 -6.15 7.30
N TRP A 221 14.73 -7.26 7.61
CA TRP A 221 13.53 -7.27 8.44
C TRP A 221 13.94 -7.47 9.89
N ILE A 222 13.50 -6.58 10.76
CA ILE A 222 13.83 -6.63 12.19
C ILE A 222 12.53 -6.88 12.94
N PHE A 223 12.58 -7.81 13.89
CA PHE A 223 11.47 -8.12 14.78
C PHE A 223 11.95 -8.01 16.22
N MET A 224 11.15 -7.38 17.07
CA MET A 224 11.51 -7.14 18.46
C MET A 224 10.25 -7.10 19.33
N GLY A 225 10.38 -7.62 20.55
CA GLY A 225 9.34 -7.55 21.56
C GLY A 225 9.48 -8.61 22.62
N GLY A 226 8.43 -8.75 23.42
CA GLY A 226 8.32 -9.74 24.48
C GLY A 226 7.54 -11.00 24.09
N PRO A 227 7.43 -11.96 25.01
CA PRO A 227 6.56 -13.12 24.83
C PRO A 227 5.09 -12.69 24.68
N GLY A 228 4.32 -13.46 23.92
CA GLY A 228 2.89 -13.21 23.72
C GLY A 228 2.46 -13.36 22.27
N PHE A 229 1.57 -12.48 21.82
CA PHE A 229 1.06 -12.51 20.45
C PHE A 229 2.12 -12.00 19.47
N GLY A 230 2.43 -12.82 18.46
CA GLY A 230 3.32 -12.46 17.35
C GLY A 230 2.60 -12.49 16.01
N ALA A 231 3.36 -12.83 14.96
CA ALA A 231 2.81 -13.03 13.63
C ALA A 231 1.74 -14.12 13.61
N GLN A 232 0.61 -13.84 12.94
CA GLN A 232 -0.42 -14.85 12.70
C GLN A 232 0.10 -15.89 11.71
N MET A 233 -0.51 -17.08 11.68
CA MET A 233 -0.16 -18.12 10.72
C MET A 233 -0.35 -17.60 9.28
N HIS A 234 0.71 -17.64 8.49
CA HIS A 234 0.72 -17.24 7.09
C HIS A 234 1.79 -18.04 6.33
N ILE A 235 1.68 -18.05 5.01
CA ILE A 235 2.71 -18.57 4.11
C ILE A 235 3.33 -17.37 3.41
N VAL A 236 4.66 -17.31 3.39
CA VAL A 236 5.41 -16.31 2.60
C VAL A 236 5.76 -16.97 1.27
N SER A 237 5.18 -16.49 0.18
CA SER A 237 5.54 -16.94 -1.17
C SER A 237 6.88 -16.34 -1.59
N LYS A 238 7.74 -17.13 -2.22
CA LYS A 238 8.81 -16.59 -3.06
C LYS A 238 8.16 -15.86 -4.24
N LEU A 239 8.58 -14.63 -4.49
CA LEU A 239 8.43 -13.99 -5.80
C LEU A 239 9.46 -14.59 -6.76
#